data_AF-A0A8J3Q9V8-F1
#
_entry.id   AF-A0A8J3Q9V8-F1
#
_cell.length_a   1.000
_cell.length_b   1.000
_cell.length_c   1.000
_cell.angle_alpha   90.00
_cell.angle_beta   90.00
_cell.angle_gamma   90.00
#
_symmetry.space_group_name_H-M   'P 1'
#
loop_
_entity.id
_entity.type
_entity.pdbx_description
1 polymer ?
#
loop_
_entity_poly.entity_id
_entity_poly.type
_entity_poly.pdbx_seq_one_letter_code
_entity_poly.pdbx_strand_id
1 'polypeptide(L)'
;MITLQEAYDRWNVCNSFEWYRKRAASGRPVFGDVGASKIGGRWMVDEALLDHAIVAREAAKEERRRRGADYQAHILTGEDGDTIRTDWGGYRRAAGFHFVWDDQRVAMRHSDGVWVCDQCFKAASSEYGREECHRCRDWSPCRGDCTLSKIYCAGCGTSKTM
;
A
#
# COMPACT_ATOMS: atom_id res chain seq x y z
N MET A 1 -18.30 -12.12 -23.43
CA MET A 1 -17.78 -10.75 -23.60
C MET A 1 -18.90 -9.79 -23.26
N ILE A 2 -18.63 -8.80 -22.43
CA ILE A 2 -19.60 -7.76 -22.04
C ILE A 2 -19.07 -6.38 -22.46
N THR A 3 -19.95 -5.39 -22.54
CA THR A 3 -19.60 -4.02 -22.88
C THR A 3 -18.82 -3.33 -21.75
N LEU A 4 -18.12 -2.24 -22.08
CA LEU A 4 -17.44 -1.42 -21.10
C LEU A 4 -18.37 -0.88 -19.99
N GLN A 5 -19.63 -0.56 -20.32
CA GLN A 5 -20.63 -0.08 -19.36
C GLN A 5 -21.03 -1.20 -18.39
N GLU A 6 -21.39 -2.39 -18.91
CA GLU A 6 -21.75 -3.53 -18.07
C GLU A 6 -20.59 -3.98 -17.17
N ALA A 7 -19.36 -3.96 -17.70
CA ALA A 7 -18.16 -4.23 -16.91
C ALA A 7 -17.97 -3.20 -15.78
N TYR A 8 -18.23 -1.93 -16.05
CA TYR A 8 -18.19 -0.86 -15.05
C TYR A 8 -19.26 -1.05 -13.97
N ASP A 9 -20.51 -1.33 -14.35
CA ASP A 9 -21.62 -1.49 -13.41
C ASP A 9 -21.38 -2.66 -12.44
N ARG A 10 -20.71 -3.72 -12.92
CA ARG A 10 -20.29 -4.86 -12.08
C ARG A 10 -19.05 -4.54 -11.23
N TRP A 11 -18.10 -3.81 -11.79
CA TRP A 11 -16.86 -3.48 -11.11
C TRP A 11 -17.08 -2.50 -9.96
N ASN A 12 -17.94 -1.49 -10.17
CA ASN A 12 -18.47 -0.53 -9.20
C ASN A 12 -17.43 -0.08 -8.14
N VAL A 13 -16.41 0.66 -8.57
CA VAL A 13 -15.38 1.25 -7.69
C VAL A 13 -15.29 2.76 -7.84
N CYS A 14 -14.46 3.39 -7.01
CA CYS A 14 -14.23 4.83 -6.84
C CYS A 14 -14.06 5.69 -8.11
N ASN A 15 -13.81 5.11 -9.28
CA ASN A 15 -13.70 5.86 -10.54
C ASN A 15 -15.06 5.91 -11.22
N SER A 16 -15.48 7.08 -11.71
CA SER A 16 -16.71 7.19 -12.51
C SER A 16 -16.57 6.51 -13.88
N PHE A 17 -17.69 6.13 -14.49
CA PHE A 17 -17.68 5.60 -15.86
C PHE A 17 -16.97 6.52 -16.86
N GLU A 18 -17.08 7.84 -16.66
CA GLU A 18 -16.42 8.84 -17.50
C GLU A 18 -14.89 8.74 -17.48
N TRP A 19 -14.31 8.32 -16.36
CA TRP A 19 -12.88 8.02 -16.28
C TRP A 19 -12.48 6.89 -17.25
N TYR A 20 -13.28 5.82 -17.29
CA TYR A 20 -13.06 4.69 -18.20
C TYR A 20 -13.27 5.09 -19.65
N ARG A 21 -14.26 5.94 -19.96
CA ARG A 21 -14.45 6.50 -21.31
C ARG A 21 -13.24 7.31 -21.78
N LYS A 22 -12.69 8.18 -20.93
CA LYS A 22 -11.48 8.97 -21.25
C LYS A 22 -10.25 8.08 -21.47
N ARG A 23 -10.10 7.02 -20.66
CA ARG A 23 -9.06 5.99 -20.87
C ARG A 23 -9.25 5.23 -22.19
N ALA A 24 -10.49 4.92 -22.54
CA ALA A 24 -10.84 4.24 -23.79
C ALA A 24 -10.56 5.10 -25.04
N ALA A 25 -10.58 6.43 -24.90
CA ALA A 25 -10.18 7.36 -25.96
C ALA A 25 -8.66 7.49 -26.10
N SER A 26 -7.90 7.29 -25.02
CA SER A 26 -6.45 7.44 -24.96
C SER A 26 -5.68 6.12 -25.06
N GLY A 27 -6.37 4.97 -25.04
CA GLY A 27 -5.74 3.65 -25.08
C GLY A 27 -6.67 2.53 -24.63
N ARG A 28 -6.08 1.52 -23.98
CA ARG A 28 -6.77 0.32 -23.49
C ARG A 28 -7.31 0.55 -22.06
N PRO A 29 -8.63 0.68 -21.84
CA PRO A 29 -9.16 0.78 -20.49
C PRO A 29 -9.00 -0.57 -19.78
N VAL A 30 -8.77 -0.53 -18.46
CA VAL A 30 -8.48 -1.71 -17.63
C VAL A 30 -9.35 -1.69 -16.37
N PHE A 31 -9.79 -2.87 -15.92
CA PHE A 31 -10.50 -3.10 -14.66
C PHE A 31 -9.63 -3.98 -13.76
N GLY A 32 -8.89 -3.36 -12.84
CA GLY A 32 -7.76 -4.05 -12.20
C GLY A 32 -6.74 -4.44 -13.26
N ASP A 33 -6.43 -5.74 -13.36
CA ASP A 33 -5.51 -6.30 -14.37
C ASP A 33 -6.24 -6.78 -15.64
N VAL A 34 -7.57 -6.64 -15.71
CA VAL A 34 -8.37 -7.10 -16.86
C VAL A 34 -8.46 -5.98 -17.90
N GLY A 35 -7.77 -6.15 -19.01
CA GLY A 35 -7.79 -5.18 -20.11
C GLY A 35 -8.97 -5.39 -21.06
N ALA A 36 -9.66 -4.30 -21.41
CA ALA A 36 -10.67 -4.31 -22.46
C ALA A 36 -10.05 -4.44 -23.86
N SER A 37 -10.82 -4.89 -24.84
CA SER A 37 -10.43 -5.02 -26.23
C SER A 37 -11.49 -4.39 -27.15
N LYS A 38 -11.06 -3.83 -28.27
CA LYS A 38 -11.97 -3.19 -29.23
C LYS A 38 -12.45 -4.20 -30.27
N ILE A 39 -13.74 -4.53 -30.28
CA ILE A 39 -14.37 -5.50 -31.19
C ILE A 39 -15.56 -4.82 -31.87
N GLY A 40 -15.59 -4.80 -33.21
CA GLY A 40 -16.66 -4.14 -33.96
C GLY A 40 -16.86 -2.66 -33.60
N GLY A 41 -15.77 -1.95 -33.29
CA GLY A 41 -15.79 -0.54 -32.87
C GLY A 41 -16.20 -0.29 -31.42
N ARG A 42 -16.58 -1.32 -30.66
CA ARG A 42 -17.00 -1.21 -29.25
C ARG A 42 -15.92 -1.76 -28.31
N TRP A 43 -15.80 -1.17 -27.13
CA TRP A 43 -14.92 -1.68 -26.07
C TRP A 43 -15.64 -2.79 -25.32
N MET A 44 -15.01 -3.96 -25.31
CA MET A 44 -15.54 -5.20 -24.74
C MET A 44 -14.57 -5.74 -23.71
N VAL A 45 -15.09 -6.38 -22.68
CA VAL A 45 -14.33 -7.01 -21.60
C VAL A 45 -14.68 -8.49 -21.55
N ASP A 46 -13.68 -9.33 -21.28
CA ASP A 46 -13.91 -10.74 -21.02
C ASP A 46 -14.60 -10.89 -19.65
N GLU A 47 -15.77 -11.50 -19.68
CA GLU A 47 -16.65 -11.60 -18.50
C GLU A 47 -16.06 -12.53 -17.43
N ALA A 48 -15.52 -13.67 -17.85
CA ALA A 48 -14.93 -14.63 -16.91
C ALA A 48 -13.69 -14.03 -16.23
N LEU A 49 -12.84 -13.33 -17.00
CA LEU A 49 -11.69 -12.63 -16.42
C LEU A 49 -12.12 -11.51 -15.47
N LEU A 50 -13.17 -10.76 -15.80
CA LEU A 50 -13.70 -9.73 -14.92
C LEU A 50 -14.20 -10.33 -13.60
N ASP A 51 -14.95 -11.44 -13.66
CA ASP A 51 -15.46 -12.11 -12.46
C ASP A 51 -14.35 -12.64 -11.57
N HIS A 52 -13.34 -13.27 -12.16
CA HIS A 52 -12.15 -13.68 -11.42
C HIS A 52 -11.45 -12.48 -10.76
N ALA A 53 -11.34 -11.34 -11.45
CA ALA A 53 -10.73 -10.14 -10.88
C ALA A 53 -11.56 -9.53 -9.75
N ILE A 54 -12.90 -9.55 -9.85
CA ILE A 54 -13.80 -9.08 -8.78
C ILE A 54 -13.61 -9.96 -7.54
N VAL A 55 -13.64 -11.29 -7.68
CA VAL A 55 -13.44 -12.23 -6.57
C VAL A 55 -12.06 -12.04 -5.94
N ALA A 56 -11.01 -11.97 -6.76
CA ALA A 56 -9.64 -11.76 -6.28
C ALA A 56 -9.49 -10.43 -5.51
N ARG A 57 -10.16 -9.37 -5.98
CA ARG A 57 -10.18 -8.07 -5.31
C ARG A 57 -10.87 -8.14 -3.95
N GLU A 58 -12.05 -8.77 -3.86
CA GLU A 58 -12.76 -8.90 -2.59
C GLU A 58 -11.97 -9.76 -1.60
N ALA A 59 -11.36 -10.86 -2.07
CA ALA A 59 -10.44 -11.67 -1.25
C ALA A 59 -9.24 -10.84 -0.75
N ALA A 60 -8.63 -10.01 -1.60
CA ALA A 60 -7.54 -9.13 -1.20
C ALA A 60 -7.95 -8.04 -0.20
N LYS A 61 -9.20 -7.53 -0.29
CA LYS A 61 -9.74 -6.61 0.73
C LYS A 61 -9.91 -7.31 2.06
N GLU A 62 -10.50 -8.50 2.07
CA GLU A 62 -10.70 -9.27 3.28
C GLU A 62 -9.37 -9.64 3.94
N GLU A 63 -8.38 -10.02 3.15
CA GLU A 63 -7.02 -10.28 3.62
C GLU A 63 -6.40 -9.06 4.32
N ARG A 64 -6.53 -7.87 3.72
CA ARG A 64 -6.04 -6.62 4.32
C ARG A 64 -6.77 -6.29 5.61
N ARG A 65 -8.09 -6.51 5.67
CA ARG A 65 -8.92 -6.33 6.88
C ARG A 65 -8.47 -7.26 7.99
N ARG A 66 -8.23 -8.54 7.68
CA ARG A 66 -7.70 -9.54 8.62
C ARG A 66 -6.35 -9.11 9.19
N ARG A 67 -5.41 -8.71 8.33
CA ARG A 67 -4.09 -8.19 8.76
C ARG A 67 -4.21 -6.93 9.63
N GLY A 68 -5.18 -6.07 9.34
CA GLY A 68 -5.51 -4.91 10.17
C GLY A 68 -5.98 -5.32 11.57
N ALA A 69 -6.85 -6.32 11.66
CA ALA A 69 -7.32 -6.86 12.93
C ALA A 69 -6.21 -7.57 13.72
N ASP A 70 -5.38 -8.38 13.05
CA ASP A 70 -4.21 -9.03 13.67
C ASP A 70 -3.27 -7.98 14.27
N TYR A 71 -2.99 -6.91 13.52
CA TYR A 71 -2.17 -5.81 14.00
C TYR A 71 -2.76 -5.13 15.24
N GLN A 72 -4.08 -4.87 15.26
CA GLN A 72 -4.77 -4.30 16.43
C GLN A 72 -4.71 -5.24 17.65
N ALA A 73 -4.66 -6.55 17.43
CA ALA A 73 -4.45 -7.57 18.45
C ALA A 73 -2.98 -7.77 18.83
N HIS A 74 -2.07 -6.91 18.36
CA HIS A 74 -0.62 -6.99 18.54
C HIS A 74 0.04 -8.27 17.97
N ILE A 75 -0.54 -8.81 16.90
CA ILE A 75 0.01 -9.95 16.16
C ILE A 75 0.67 -9.42 14.88
N LEU A 76 2.00 -9.49 14.81
CA LEU A 76 2.74 -9.12 13.61
C LEU A 76 2.89 -10.30 12.66
N THR A 77 2.62 -10.07 11.39
CA THR A 77 2.81 -11.04 10.29
C THR A 77 4.03 -10.66 9.45
N GLY A 78 4.50 -11.60 8.64
CA GLY A 78 5.66 -11.42 7.76
C GLY A 78 7.02 -11.53 8.46
N GLU A 79 8.06 -11.52 7.65
CA GLU A 79 9.47 -11.59 8.03
C GLU A 79 10.13 -10.21 8.03
N ASP A 80 11.40 -10.16 8.43
CA ASP A 80 12.16 -8.91 8.41
C ASP A 80 12.30 -8.36 6.98
N GLY A 81 12.05 -7.05 6.80
CA GLY A 81 12.01 -6.41 5.49
C GLY A 81 10.65 -6.48 4.77
N ASP A 82 9.72 -7.31 5.23
CA ASP A 82 8.40 -7.40 4.61
C ASP A 82 7.59 -6.11 4.81
N THR A 83 6.82 -5.77 3.77
CA THR A 83 5.85 -4.67 3.78
C THR A 83 4.45 -5.24 3.77
N ILE A 84 3.72 -5.06 4.87
CA ILE A 84 2.39 -5.59 5.08
C ILE A 84 1.36 -4.48 4.91
N ARG A 85 0.47 -4.64 3.93
CA ARG A 85 -0.65 -3.74 3.68
C ARG A 85 -1.88 -4.14 4.49
N THR A 86 -2.55 -3.13 5.06
CA THR A 86 -3.82 -3.23 5.77
C THR A 86 -4.87 -2.35 5.06
N ASP A 87 -6.08 -2.27 5.60
CA ASP A 87 -7.16 -1.43 5.09
C ASP A 87 -7.03 0.06 5.46
N TRP A 88 -6.25 0.41 6.48
CA TRP A 88 -5.94 1.79 6.90
C TRP A 88 -4.55 2.29 6.44
N GLY A 89 -3.68 1.39 6.01
CA GLY A 89 -2.33 1.73 5.56
C GLY A 89 -1.42 0.51 5.52
N GLY A 90 -0.49 0.43 6.45
CA GLY A 90 0.33 -0.75 6.61
C GLY A 90 1.49 -0.57 7.58
N TYR A 91 2.32 -1.60 7.63
CA TYR A 91 3.57 -1.58 8.36
C TYR A 91 4.69 -2.32 7.61
N ARG A 92 5.94 -1.93 7.86
CA ARG A 92 7.15 -2.57 7.34
C ARG A 92 7.97 -3.13 8.49
N ARG A 93 8.31 -4.41 8.47
CA ARG A 93 9.12 -5.07 9.51
C ARG A 93 10.59 -4.66 9.37
N ALA A 94 11.25 -4.38 10.49
CA ALA A 94 12.68 -4.09 10.59
C ALA A 94 13.27 -4.53 11.96
N ALA A 95 13.85 -5.72 12.01
CA ALA A 95 14.71 -6.24 13.08
C ALA A 95 14.30 -5.88 14.52
N GLY A 96 13.10 -6.31 14.94
CA GLY A 96 12.56 -6.05 16.30
C GLY A 96 11.77 -4.75 16.44
N PHE A 97 11.61 -4.04 15.33
CA PHE A 97 10.73 -2.89 15.17
C PHE A 97 9.91 -3.05 13.89
N HIS A 98 8.90 -2.22 13.76
CA HIS A 98 8.17 -2.04 12.51
C HIS A 98 7.81 -0.57 12.31
N PHE A 99 7.86 -0.12 11.06
CA PHE A 99 7.46 1.22 10.67
C PHE A 99 6.00 1.20 10.24
N VAL A 100 5.16 1.99 10.89
CA VAL A 100 3.71 2.02 10.67
C VAL A 100 3.34 3.31 9.97
N TRP A 101 2.50 3.23 8.94
CA TRP A 101 1.95 4.42 8.29
C TRP A 101 0.44 4.28 8.08
N ASP A 102 -0.21 5.43 8.07
CA ASP A 102 -1.64 5.57 7.77
C ASP A 102 -1.77 6.24 6.39
N ASP A 103 -2.47 5.58 5.46
CA ASP A 103 -2.55 6.04 4.07
C ASP A 103 -3.21 7.44 3.99
N GLN A 104 -4.18 7.74 4.86
CA GLN A 104 -4.86 9.04 4.88
C GLN A 104 -3.92 10.14 5.36
N ARG A 105 -3.18 9.91 6.44
CA ARG A 105 -2.20 10.87 6.98
C ARG A 105 -1.05 11.12 6.01
N VAL A 106 -0.58 10.09 5.31
CA VAL A 106 0.42 10.22 4.25
C VAL A 106 -0.13 11.05 3.09
N ALA A 107 -1.34 10.76 2.62
CA ALA A 107 -1.98 11.51 1.53
C ALA A 107 -2.18 12.99 1.88
N MET A 108 -2.53 13.28 3.14
CA MET A 108 -2.66 14.64 3.67
C MET A 108 -1.31 15.29 4.03
N ARG A 109 -0.18 14.58 3.87
CA ARG A 109 1.17 15.03 4.25
C ARG A 109 1.29 15.40 5.73
N HIS A 110 0.49 14.78 6.59
CA HIS A 110 0.49 15.00 8.04
C HIS A 110 1.44 14.08 8.80
N SER A 111 1.90 12.99 8.17
CA SER A 111 2.83 12.02 8.76
C SER A 111 3.39 11.15 7.65
N ASP A 112 4.67 10.80 7.76
CA ASP A 112 5.26 9.75 6.92
C ASP A 112 5.17 8.37 7.58
N GLY A 113 4.90 8.32 8.88
CA GLY A 113 4.75 7.12 9.69
C GLY A 113 5.49 7.21 11.02
N VAL A 114 5.51 6.12 11.79
CA VAL A 114 6.19 6.04 13.08
C VAL A 114 6.81 4.66 13.29
N TRP A 115 7.99 4.62 13.89
CA TRP A 115 8.58 3.36 14.33
C TRP A 115 7.91 2.88 15.60
N VAL A 116 7.65 1.57 15.68
CA VAL A 116 7.00 0.91 16.82
C VAL A 116 7.84 -0.31 17.20
N CYS A 117 7.96 -0.58 18.49
CA CYS A 117 8.69 -1.73 19.00
C CYS A 117 7.84 -3.01 18.90
N ASP A 118 8.40 -4.08 18.34
CA ASP A 118 7.70 -5.37 18.17
C ASP A 118 7.33 -6.01 19.53
N GLN A 119 8.11 -5.77 20.58
CA GLN A 119 7.93 -6.43 21.88
C GLN A 119 6.84 -5.80 22.74
N CYS A 120 6.73 -4.47 22.72
CA CYS A 120 5.82 -3.75 23.63
C CYS A 120 4.80 -2.88 22.91
N PHE A 121 4.84 -2.83 21.57
CA PHE A 121 3.92 -2.06 20.72
C PHE A 121 3.86 -0.56 21.02
N LYS A 122 4.88 -0.04 21.73
CA LYS A 122 5.04 1.39 21.97
C LYS A 122 5.83 2.05 20.84
N ALA A 123 5.54 3.33 20.60
CA ALA A 123 6.31 4.15 19.68
C ALA A 123 7.80 4.13 20.07
N ALA A 124 8.64 3.86 19.10
CA ALA A 124 10.08 3.92 19.20
C ALA A 124 10.58 5.29 18.72
N SER A 125 11.71 5.72 19.26
CA SER A 125 12.41 6.92 18.85
C SER A 125 13.44 6.57 17.78
N SER A 126 13.73 7.54 16.91
CA SER A 126 14.73 7.41 15.84
C SER A 126 15.82 8.44 16.03
N GLU A 127 17.06 8.03 15.81
CA GLU A 127 18.22 8.91 15.71
C GLU A 127 18.68 8.93 14.26
N TYR A 128 19.03 10.13 13.79
CA TYR A 128 19.52 10.37 12.44
C TYR A 128 20.93 10.93 12.55
N GLY A 129 21.85 10.40 11.76
CA GLY A 129 23.27 10.78 11.83
C GLY A 129 24.17 10.08 10.82
N ARG A 130 23.62 9.24 9.94
CA ARG A 130 24.37 8.73 8.79
C ARG A 130 24.50 9.79 7.71
N GLU A 131 25.55 9.65 6.90
CA GLU A 131 25.72 10.45 5.70
C GLU A 131 24.50 10.27 4.78
N GLU A 132 23.97 11.39 4.28
CA GLU A 132 22.93 11.34 3.26
C GLU A 132 23.43 10.55 2.05
N CYS A 133 22.61 9.64 1.53
CA CYS A 133 23.04 8.92 0.33
C CYS A 133 23.07 9.88 -0.87
N HIS A 134 23.92 9.57 -1.87
CA HIS A 134 24.10 10.40 -3.07
C HIS A 134 22.78 10.83 -3.70
N ARG A 135 21.78 9.95 -3.74
CA ARG A 135 20.46 10.28 -4.29
C ARG A 135 19.78 11.44 -3.54
N CYS A 136 19.89 11.47 -2.22
CA CYS A 136 19.23 12.46 -1.39
C CYS A 136 19.90 13.82 -1.53
N ARG A 137 21.23 13.78 -1.44
CA ARG A 137 22.10 14.94 -1.57
C ARG A 137 21.98 15.58 -2.95
N ASP A 138 21.93 14.76 -4.00
CA ASP A 138 22.08 15.24 -5.37
C ASP A 138 20.73 15.52 -6.08
N TRP A 139 19.60 14.96 -5.61
CA TRP A 139 18.32 15.03 -6.36
C TRP A 139 17.08 15.44 -5.56
N SER A 140 16.91 15.00 -4.31
CA SER A 140 15.74 15.33 -3.48
C SER A 140 15.88 14.80 -2.04
N PRO A 141 15.46 15.53 -0.99
CA PRO A 141 15.58 15.06 0.38
C PRO A 141 14.83 13.73 0.62
N CYS A 142 15.53 12.73 1.16
CA CYS A 142 14.98 11.39 1.39
C CYS A 142 14.13 11.26 2.66
N ARG A 143 13.61 12.37 3.19
CA ARG A 143 12.74 12.40 4.39
C ARG A 143 13.31 11.63 5.60
N GLY A 144 14.64 11.57 5.72
CA GLY A 144 15.34 10.99 6.87
C GLY A 144 15.66 9.50 6.80
N ASP A 145 15.03 8.72 5.91
CA ASP A 145 15.24 7.26 5.88
C ASP A 145 16.71 6.87 5.59
N CYS A 146 17.42 7.65 4.77
CA CYS A 146 18.84 7.41 4.47
C CYS A 146 19.79 7.81 5.60
N THR A 147 19.39 8.76 6.46
CA THR A 147 20.23 9.24 7.55
C THR A 147 19.93 8.52 8.87
N LEU A 148 18.89 7.67 8.89
CA LEU A 148 18.48 6.88 10.05
C LEU A 148 19.64 5.98 10.52
N SER A 149 20.21 6.32 11.67
CA SER A 149 21.34 5.61 12.26
C SER A 149 20.90 4.59 13.30
N LYS A 150 19.81 4.88 14.03
CA LYS A 150 19.37 4.03 15.14
C LYS A 150 17.89 4.18 15.44
N ILE A 151 17.30 3.09 15.91
CA ILE A 151 15.93 3.03 16.44
C ILE A 151 16.03 2.50 17.87
N TYR A 152 15.30 3.10 18.81
CA TYR A 152 15.29 2.64 20.20
C TYR A 152 13.91 2.74 20.85
N CYS A 153 13.61 1.77 21.71
CA CYS A 153 12.39 1.72 22.49
C CYS A 153 12.69 2.03 23.97
N ALA A 154 12.21 3.17 24.47
CA ALA A 154 12.34 3.50 25.89
C ALA A 154 11.52 2.58 26.80
N GLY A 155 10.51 1.89 26.26
CA GLY A 155 9.61 1.03 27.03
C GLY A 155 10.23 -0.30 27.48
N CYS A 156 11.06 -0.93 26.63
CA CYS A 156 11.69 -2.21 26.93
C CYS A 156 13.21 -2.23 26.75
N GLY A 157 13.82 -1.10 26.36
CA GLY A 157 15.26 -0.97 26.17
C GLY A 157 15.80 -1.56 24.85
N THR A 158 14.94 -2.19 24.05
CA THR A 158 15.32 -2.70 22.72
C THR A 158 15.84 -1.57 21.85
N SER A 159 16.94 -1.80 21.15
CA SER A 159 17.51 -0.84 20.21
C SER A 159 18.16 -1.56 19.03
N LYS A 160 18.21 -0.87 17.90
CA LYS A 160 18.80 -1.35 16.65
C LYS A 160 19.61 -0.22 16.04
N THR A 161 20.88 -0.50 15.76
CA THR A 161 21.67 0.34 14.86
C THR A 161 21.40 -0.15 13.45
N MET A 162 21.10 0.78 12.57
CA MET A 162 20.69 0.50 11.20
C MET A 162 21.91 0.32 10.30
#